data_AF-A0A7S2J7Y6-F1
#
_entry.id   AF-A0A7S2J7Y6-F1
#
_cell.length_a   1.000
_cell.length_b   1.000
_cell.length_c   1.000
_cell.angle_alpha   90.00
_cell.angle_beta   90.00
_cell.angle_gamma   90.00
#
_symmetry.space_group_name_H-M   'P 1'
#
loop_
_entity.id
_entity.type
_entity.pdbx_description
1 polymer ?
#
loop_
_entity_poly.entity_id
_entity_poly.type
_entity_poly.pdbx_seq_one_letter_code
_entity_poly.pdbx_strand_id
1 'polypeptide(L)'
;MRAHAQSNLSCSTPPGARKGRGFMLRADSESDKALHVPVENRDVSLELVVDAMDSAAAYKEHVRNAAHHILEAVGNYSEVWTDRLHLCIAACLVGTEVFCMDVTYGKNREVFSFSVQGSYPSATWAGSVAEEPWNHMPAQLQACGPKESSANWRTAPSR
;
A
#
# COMPACT_ATOMS: atom_id res chain seq x y z
N MET A 1 -10.83 -48.40 0.76
CA MET A 1 -10.86 -47.29 1.74
C MET A 1 -9.57 -46.48 1.57
N ARG A 2 -9.61 -45.36 0.82
CA ARG A 2 -8.49 -44.43 0.67
C ARG A 2 -8.88 -43.13 1.36
N ALA A 3 -8.17 -42.78 2.43
CA ALA A 3 -8.32 -41.48 3.09
C ALA A 3 -7.59 -40.42 2.27
N HIS A 4 -8.32 -39.41 1.80
CA HIS A 4 -7.76 -38.22 1.19
C HIS A 4 -7.21 -37.31 2.30
N ALA A 5 -5.89 -37.11 2.32
CA ALA A 5 -5.26 -36.06 3.10
C ALA A 5 -5.55 -34.71 2.45
N GLN A 6 -6.28 -33.84 3.15
CA GLN A 6 -6.42 -32.43 2.79
C GLN A 6 -5.25 -31.67 3.41
N SER A 7 -4.31 -31.22 2.59
CA SER A 7 -3.23 -30.34 3.00
C SER A 7 -3.72 -28.90 3.07
N ASN A 8 -4.14 -28.46 4.25
CA ASN A 8 -4.33 -27.04 4.53
C ASN A 8 -2.96 -26.37 4.72
N LEU A 9 -2.37 -25.89 3.63
CA LEU A 9 -1.25 -24.96 3.68
C LEU A 9 -1.81 -23.54 3.89
N SER A 10 -2.23 -23.22 5.12
CA SER A 10 -2.34 -21.81 5.52
C SER A 10 -0.93 -21.32 5.82
N CYS A 11 -0.33 -20.60 4.89
CA CYS A 11 0.95 -19.91 5.12
C CYS A 11 0.70 -18.80 6.14
N SER A 12 0.86 -19.10 7.43
CA SER A 12 0.93 -18.08 8.47
C SER A 12 2.34 -17.49 8.43
N THR A 13 2.45 -16.25 7.96
CA THR A 13 3.71 -15.49 7.97
C THR A 13 4.24 -15.42 9.41
N PRO A 14 5.51 -15.79 9.66
CA PRO A 14 6.06 -15.71 11.01
C PRO A 14 6.07 -14.27 11.52
N PRO A 15 5.83 -14.04 12.82
CA PRO A 15 5.90 -12.71 13.41
C PRO A 15 7.30 -12.13 13.18
N GLY A 16 7.38 -11.07 12.37
CA GLY A 16 8.63 -10.40 11.98
C GLY A 16 9.02 -10.56 10.51
N ALA A 17 8.39 -11.45 9.73
CA ALA A 17 8.62 -11.49 8.29
C ALA A 17 7.82 -10.38 7.60
N ARG A 18 8.55 -9.38 7.10
CA ARG A 18 8.00 -8.33 6.22
C ARG A 18 7.39 -8.99 4.99
N LYS A 19 6.22 -8.51 4.57
CA LYS A 19 5.61 -8.84 3.26
C LYS A 19 6.55 -8.33 2.16
N GLY A 20 6.32 -8.73 0.91
CA GLY A 20 7.10 -8.26 -0.22
C GLY A 20 6.89 -6.75 -0.50
N ARG A 21 6.44 -6.43 -1.71
CA ARG A 21 6.27 -5.05 -2.14
C ARG A 21 4.94 -4.47 -1.68
N GLY A 22 4.95 -3.24 -1.17
CA GLY A 22 3.75 -2.48 -0.83
C GLY A 22 3.59 -1.26 -1.73
N PHE A 23 2.50 -1.18 -2.48
CA PHE A 23 2.14 0.02 -3.23
C PHE A 23 1.22 0.90 -2.37
N MET A 24 1.65 2.13 -2.13
CA MET A 24 0.94 3.11 -1.29
C MET A 24 0.82 4.44 -2.03
N LEU A 25 0.16 4.38 -3.19
CA LEU A 25 -0.08 5.48 -4.11
C LEU A 25 -1.40 6.17 -3.80
N ARG A 26 -1.42 7.48 -4.06
CA ARG A 26 -2.59 8.34 -3.99
C ARG A 26 -3.72 7.86 -4.91
N ALA A 27 -4.93 7.73 -4.36
CA ALA A 27 -6.15 7.35 -5.09
C ALA A 27 -7.24 8.45 -5.08
N ASP A 28 -7.02 9.55 -4.35
CA ASP A 28 -7.96 10.67 -4.24
C ASP A 28 -8.08 11.51 -5.54
N SER A 29 -8.77 12.65 -5.49
CA SER A 29 -8.95 13.51 -6.67
C SER A 29 -7.67 14.17 -7.17
N GLU A 30 -6.61 14.21 -6.36
CA GLU A 30 -5.29 14.73 -6.76
C GLU A 30 -4.42 13.65 -7.41
N SER A 31 -4.89 12.39 -7.49
CA SER A 31 -4.25 11.37 -8.32
C SER A 31 -4.40 11.75 -9.79
N ASP A 32 -3.37 11.59 -10.60
CA ASP A 32 -3.56 11.63 -12.04
C ASP A 32 -4.34 10.38 -12.49
N LYS A 33 -5.58 10.59 -12.92
CA LYS A 33 -6.53 9.52 -13.32
C LYS A 33 -6.10 8.78 -14.59
N ALA A 34 -5.13 9.30 -15.34
CA ALA A 34 -4.53 8.61 -16.47
C ALA A 34 -3.50 7.57 -16.05
N LEU A 35 -3.03 7.60 -14.80
CA LEU A 35 -2.02 6.66 -14.29
C LEU A 35 -2.66 5.33 -13.93
N HIS A 36 -1.97 4.24 -14.28
CA HIS A 36 -2.36 2.91 -13.86
C HIS A 36 -1.83 2.66 -12.45
N VAL A 37 -2.75 2.41 -11.52
CA VAL A 37 -2.41 2.09 -10.13
C VAL A 37 -2.51 0.56 -9.98
N PRO A 38 -1.51 -0.11 -9.35
CA PRO A 38 -1.57 -1.56 -9.11
C PRO A 38 -2.84 -1.97 -8.35
N VAL A 39 -3.36 -3.17 -8.65
CA VAL A 39 -4.62 -3.68 -8.04
C VAL A 39 -4.48 -3.83 -6.53
N GLU A 40 -3.27 -4.18 -6.08
CA GLU A 40 -2.89 -4.33 -4.67
C GLU A 40 -2.59 -2.98 -3.98
N ASN A 41 -2.77 -1.84 -4.66
CA ASN A 41 -2.49 -0.53 -4.08
C ASN A 41 -3.36 -0.25 -2.86
N ARG A 42 -2.72 0.25 -1.81
CA ARG A 42 -3.36 0.66 -0.57
C ARG A 42 -3.04 2.12 -0.29
N ASP A 43 -3.97 3.02 -0.58
CA ASP A 43 -3.83 4.43 -0.21
C ASP A 43 -4.03 4.62 1.29
N VAL A 44 -2.98 4.37 2.07
CA VAL A 44 -2.99 4.45 3.53
C VAL A 44 -3.42 5.84 4.03
N SER A 45 -3.23 6.89 3.23
CA SER A 45 -3.63 8.24 3.63
C SER A 45 -5.16 8.42 3.69
N LEU A 46 -5.91 7.64 2.91
CA LEU A 46 -7.38 7.64 2.93
C LEU A 46 -7.96 6.82 4.08
N GLU A 47 -7.15 6.00 4.75
CA GLU A 47 -7.60 5.19 5.88
C GLU A 47 -7.66 5.98 7.19
N LEU A 48 -7.12 7.20 7.19
CA LEU A 48 -6.90 8.03 8.38
C LEU A 48 -7.88 9.22 8.41
N VAL A 49 -9.13 8.98 8.02
CA VAL A 49 -10.16 10.01 8.02
C VAL A 49 -10.38 10.51 9.44
N VAL A 50 -10.20 11.82 9.63
CA VAL A 50 -10.50 12.50 10.88
C VAL A 50 -11.93 13.01 10.81
N ASP A 51 -12.85 12.36 11.52
CA ASP A 51 -14.17 12.94 11.76
C ASP A 51 -14.07 14.12 12.73
N ALA A 52 -15.08 14.98 12.72
CA ALA A 52 -15.20 16.06 13.69
C ALA A 52 -15.16 15.46 15.11
N MET A 53 -14.16 15.86 15.90
CA MET A 53 -13.93 15.32 17.24
C MET A 53 -14.39 16.32 18.30
N ASP A 54 -15.14 15.82 19.28
CA ASP A 54 -15.78 16.66 20.31
C ASP A 54 -14.80 17.25 21.34
N SER A 55 -13.52 16.86 21.31
CA SER A 55 -12.51 17.39 22.24
C SER A 55 -11.09 17.37 21.70
N ALA A 56 -10.27 18.28 22.23
CA ALA A 56 -8.83 18.34 21.95
C ALA A 56 -8.08 17.07 22.42
N ALA A 57 -8.56 16.39 23.46
CA ALA A 57 -7.96 15.15 23.94
C ALA A 57 -8.20 14.00 22.95
N ALA A 58 -9.42 13.86 22.45
CA ALA A 58 -9.77 12.88 21.42
C ALA A 58 -8.97 13.11 20.13
N TYR A 59 -8.84 14.37 19.69
CA TYR A 59 -8.02 14.72 18.53
C TYR A 59 -6.55 14.31 18.69
N LYS A 60 -5.93 14.60 19.85
CA LYS A 60 -4.53 14.22 20.11
C LYS A 60 -4.32 12.71 20.07
N GLU A 61 -5.24 11.96 20.67
CA GLU A 61 -5.21 10.49 20.65
C GLU A 61 -5.38 9.96 19.22
N HIS A 62 -6.29 10.53 18.46
CA HIS A 62 -6.49 10.16 17.06
C HIS A 62 -5.22 10.39 16.23
N VAL A 63 -4.58 11.56 16.33
CA VAL A 63 -3.34 11.87 15.61
C VAL A 63 -2.21 10.88 15.98
N ARG A 64 -2.10 10.53 17.28
CA ARG A 64 -1.15 9.52 17.74
C ARG A 64 -1.42 8.18 17.07
N ASN A 65 -2.67 7.72 17.07
CA ASN A 65 -3.05 6.44 16.49
C ASN A 65 -2.86 6.42 14.97
N ALA A 66 -3.17 7.53 14.29
CA ALA A 66 -2.92 7.68 12.86
C ALA A 66 -1.42 7.58 12.53
N ALA A 67 -0.56 8.24 13.31
CA ALA A 67 0.89 8.16 13.14
C ALA A 67 1.40 6.72 13.35
N HIS A 68 0.93 6.02 14.40
CA HIS A 68 1.28 4.61 14.62
C HIS A 68 0.83 3.72 13.46
N HIS A 69 -0.40 3.91 12.96
CA HIS A 69 -0.93 3.14 11.83
C HIS A 69 -0.09 3.32 10.56
N ILE A 70 0.35 4.55 10.26
CA ILE A 70 1.25 4.81 9.12
C ILE A 70 2.56 4.06 9.28
N LEU A 71 3.19 4.17 10.45
CA LEU A 71 4.49 3.53 10.73
C LEU A 71 4.37 1.99 10.67
N GLU A 72 3.29 1.42 11.21
CA GLU A 72 3.01 -0.01 11.12
C GLU A 72 2.74 -0.44 9.66
N ALA A 73 1.96 0.34 8.91
CA ALA A 73 1.63 0.04 7.53
C ALA A 73 2.90 -0.06 6.65
N VAL A 74 3.84 0.89 6.76
CA VAL A 74 5.10 0.85 6.01
C VAL A 74 6.08 -0.20 6.56
N GLY A 75 6.06 -0.47 7.87
CA GLY A 75 6.92 -1.47 8.50
C GLY A 75 6.57 -2.92 8.15
N ASN A 76 5.35 -3.15 7.65
CA ASN A 76 4.87 -4.47 7.26
C ASN A 76 5.39 -4.98 5.92
N TYR A 77 6.11 -4.16 5.13
CA TYR A 77 6.63 -4.50 3.81
C TYR A 77 8.16 -4.43 3.76
N SER A 78 8.78 -5.20 2.87
CA SER A 78 10.23 -5.17 2.63
C SER A 78 10.60 -3.92 1.86
N GLU A 79 9.75 -3.54 0.90
CA GLU A 79 9.86 -2.31 0.12
C GLU A 79 8.50 -1.60 -0.02
N VAL A 80 8.52 -0.28 -0.09
CA VAL A 80 7.34 0.58 -0.27
C VAL A 80 7.53 1.49 -1.48
N TRP A 81 6.54 1.53 -2.36
CA TRP A 81 6.46 2.45 -3.49
C TRP A 81 5.37 3.48 -3.20
N THR A 82 5.73 4.76 -3.14
CA THR A 82 4.76 5.81 -2.77
C THR A 82 5.04 7.15 -3.44
N ASP A 83 3.96 7.86 -3.72
CA ASP A 83 3.89 9.25 -4.14
C ASP A 83 3.36 10.17 -3.02
N ARG A 84 3.24 9.65 -1.79
CA ARG A 84 2.81 10.40 -0.63
C ARG A 84 4.03 10.77 0.21
N LEU A 85 4.30 12.07 0.32
CA LEU A 85 5.46 12.59 1.04
C LEU A 85 5.63 12.00 2.46
N HIS A 86 4.56 11.97 3.24
CA HIS A 86 4.61 11.49 4.62
C HIS A 86 4.83 9.98 4.72
N LEU A 87 4.38 9.19 3.74
CA LEU A 87 4.67 7.76 3.68
C LEU A 87 6.13 7.50 3.29
N CYS A 88 6.69 8.31 2.38
CA CYS A 88 8.12 8.29 2.07
C CYS A 88 8.95 8.53 3.35
N ILE A 89 8.63 9.60 4.11
CA ILE A 89 9.30 9.92 5.38
C ILE A 89 9.10 8.81 6.42
N ALA A 90 7.87 8.29 6.57
CA ALA A 90 7.59 7.22 7.53
C ALA A 90 8.41 5.94 7.23
N ALA A 91 8.49 5.53 5.96
CA ALA A 91 9.28 4.37 5.56
C ALA A 91 10.78 4.58 5.84
N CYS A 92 11.29 5.80 5.58
CA CYS A 92 12.65 6.20 5.95
C CYS A 92 12.91 6.04 7.45
N LEU A 93 11.99 6.53 8.30
CA LEU A 93 12.11 6.46 9.77
C LEU A 93 12.07 5.01 10.29
N VAL A 94 11.29 4.14 9.65
CA VAL A 94 11.18 2.72 10.00
C VAL A 94 12.36 1.89 9.47
N GLY A 95 13.12 2.41 8.50
CA GLY A 95 14.15 1.64 7.80
C GLY A 95 13.56 0.60 6.86
N THR A 96 12.41 0.90 6.25
CA THR A 96 11.88 0.16 5.11
C THR A 96 12.52 0.71 3.83
N GLU A 97 12.85 -0.16 2.88
CA GLU A 97 13.30 0.29 1.56
C GLU A 97 12.17 1.05 0.89
N VAL A 98 12.42 2.26 0.39
CA VAL A 98 11.36 3.12 -0.13
C VAL A 98 11.76 3.75 -1.45
N PHE A 99 10.82 3.68 -2.39
CA PHE A 99 10.89 4.29 -3.70
C PHE A 99 9.92 5.48 -3.71
N CYS A 100 10.49 6.67 -3.54
CA CYS A 100 9.73 7.91 -3.47
C CYS A 100 9.53 8.47 -4.89
N MET A 101 8.29 8.75 -5.23
CA MET A 101 7.85 9.22 -6.55
C MET A 101 7.16 10.58 -6.46
N ASP A 102 6.98 11.21 -7.61
CA ASP A 102 6.10 12.36 -7.78
C ASP A 102 4.92 12.03 -8.71
N VAL A 103 3.79 12.72 -8.49
CA VAL A 103 2.66 12.72 -9.43
C VAL A 103 2.71 14.00 -10.25
N THR A 104 2.66 15.15 -9.59
CA THR A 104 2.64 16.47 -10.25
C THR A 104 3.30 17.54 -9.36
N TYR A 105 3.85 18.58 -10.00
CA TYR A 105 4.41 19.78 -9.37
C TYR A 105 5.76 19.64 -8.63
N GLY A 106 6.38 18.47 -8.58
CA GLY A 106 7.76 18.33 -8.07
C GLY A 106 7.89 18.44 -6.55
N LYS A 107 6.78 18.42 -5.80
CA LYS A 107 6.80 18.64 -4.34
C LYS A 107 7.61 17.57 -3.63
N ASN A 108 7.40 16.31 -4.01
CA ASN A 108 8.12 15.20 -3.39
C ASN A 108 9.58 15.21 -3.83
N ARG A 109 9.87 15.58 -5.08
CA ARG A 109 11.23 15.73 -5.58
C ARG A 109 12.06 16.70 -4.74
N GLU A 110 11.53 17.89 -4.50
CA GLU A 110 12.24 18.95 -3.76
C GLU A 110 12.52 18.52 -2.31
N VAL A 111 11.52 17.96 -1.61
CA VAL A 111 11.71 17.49 -0.23
C VAL A 111 12.64 16.29 -0.18
N PHE A 112 12.55 15.35 -1.13
CA PHE A 112 13.45 14.21 -1.20
C PHE A 112 14.89 14.68 -1.36
N SER A 113 15.14 15.55 -2.34
CA SER A 113 16.47 16.09 -2.65
C SER A 113 17.08 16.81 -1.44
N PHE A 114 16.28 17.64 -0.76
CA PHE A 114 16.79 18.44 0.35
C PHE A 114 16.93 17.68 1.67
N SER A 115 15.95 16.83 2.02
CA SER A 115 15.84 16.26 3.38
C SER A 115 16.07 14.76 3.46
N VAL A 116 15.87 14.02 2.37
CA VAL A 116 15.92 12.56 2.39
C VAL A 116 17.24 12.04 1.82
N GLN A 117 17.64 12.59 0.68
CA GLN A 117 18.83 12.18 -0.05
C GLN A 117 20.08 12.30 0.82
N GLY A 118 20.84 11.20 0.91
CA GLY A 118 22.07 11.12 1.73
C GLY A 118 21.84 10.96 3.24
N SER A 119 20.65 11.28 3.75
CA SER A 119 20.30 11.09 5.17
C SER A 119 19.71 9.69 5.43
N TYR A 120 18.93 9.17 4.48
CA TYR A 120 18.29 7.87 4.60
C TYR A 120 18.74 6.94 3.47
N PRO A 121 19.64 5.97 3.74
CA PRO A 121 20.17 5.09 2.69
C PRO A 121 19.15 4.09 2.16
N SER A 122 18.04 3.86 2.87
CA SER A 122 16.93 3.02 2.41
C SER A 122 16.02 3.72 1.41
N ALA A 123 16.24 5.00 1.11
CA ALA A 123 15.38 5.80 0.27
C ALA A 123 15.98 6.03 -1.12
N THR A 124 15.21 5.70 -2.15
CA THR A 124 15.55 5.87 -3.56
C THR A 124 14.54 6.78 -4.23
N TRP A 125 15.03 7.72 -5.05
CA TRP A 125 14.18 8.52 -5.92
C TRP A 125 13.83 7.70 -7.17
N ALA A 126 12.54 7.44 -7.39
CA ALA A 126 12.06 6.63 -8.51
C ALA A 126 11.57 7.46 -9.70
N GLY A 127 11.35 8.77 -9.55
CA GLY A 127 10.90 9.63 -10.66
C GLY A 127 9.40 9.86 -10.63
N SER A 128 8.77 9.85 -11.82
CA SER A 128 7.33 10.05 -11.94
C SER A 128 6.59 8.72 -11.85
N VAL A 129 5.45 8.69 -11.15
CA VAL A 129 4.56 7.51 -11.13
C VAL A 129 4.19 7.08 -12.55
N ALA A 130 4.16 7.99 -13.53
CA ALA A 130 3.85 7.70 -14.93
C ALA A 130 4.88 6.84 -15.68
N GLU A 131 6.12 6.84 -15.21
CA GLU A 131 7.24 6.19 -15.89
C GLU A 131 7.47 4.75 -15.39
N GLU A 132 6.69 4.33 -14.39
CA GLU A 132 6.92 3.07 -13.70
C GLU A 132 6.38 1.83 -14.45
N PRO A 133 7.01 0.65 -14.27
CA PRO A 133 6.79 -0.53 -15.11
C PRO A 133 5.37 -1.11 -15.01
N TRP A 134 4.64 -0.88 -13.92
CA TRP A 134 3.25 -1.32 -13.81
C TRP A 134 2.29 -0.54 -14.71
N ASN A 135 2.71 0.61 -15.26
CA ASN A 135 1.97 1.30 -16.33
C ASN A 135 2.13 0.64 -17.70
N HIS A 136 3.10 -0.28 -17.85
CA HIS A 136 3.36 -0.99 -19.10
C HIS A 136 2.97 -2.47 -19.04
N MET A 137 2.43 -2.95 -17.91
CA MET A 137 1.96 -4.33 -17.80
C MET A 137 0.62 -4.51 -18.52
N PRO A 138 0.48 -5.52 -19.41
CA PRO A 138 -0.79 -5.82 -20.02
C PRO A 138 -1.78 -6.33 -18.96
N ALA A 139 -3.02 -5.84 -19.02
CA ALA A 139 -4.12 -6.13 -18.09
C ALA A 139 -4.39 -7.63 -17.83
N GLN A 140 -3.86 -8.53 -18.68
CA GLN A 140 -4.05 -9.97 -18.61
C GLN A 140 -3.13 -10.70 -17.62
N LEU A 141 -2.05 -10.08 -17.14
CA LEU A 141 -1.23 -10.61 -16.03
C LEU A 141 -1.69 -10.10 -14.65
N GLN A 142 -2.69 -9.21 -14.63
CA GLN A 142 -3.21 -8.52 -13.43
C GLN A 142 -4.33 -9.31 -12.71
N ALA A 143 -4.80 -10.43 -13.26
CA ALA A 143 -5.96 -11.18 -12.76
C ALA A 143 -5.64 -12.60 -12.25
N CYS A 144 -4.37 -12.94 -12.00
CA CYS A 144 -4.02 -14.19 -11.31
C CYS A 144 -4.15 -14.06 -9.78
N GLY A 145 -5.28 -13.50 -9.31
CA GLY A 145 -5.84 -13.86 -8.01
C GLY A 145 -6.63 -15.16 -8.15
N PRO A 146 -6.89 -15.92 -7.07
CA PRO A 146 -7.64 -17.15 -7.16
C PRO A 146 -8.98 -16.86 -7.81
N LYS A 147 -9.25 -17.52 -8.95
CA LYS A 147 -10.57 -17.48 -9.58
C LYS A 147 -11.55 -18.03 -8.54
N GLU A 148 -12.32 -17.17 -7.90
CA GLU A 148 -13.52 -17.61 -7.21
C GLU A 148 -14.36 -18.39 -8.22
N SER A 149 -14.48 -19.69 -7.97
CA SER A 149 -15.40 -20.53 -8.71
C SER A 149 -16.80 -19.98 -8.49
N SER A 150 -17.40 -19.45 -9.55
CA SER A 150 -18.80 -19.06 -9.58
C SER A 150 -19.67 -20.29 -9.26
N ALA A 151 -20.02 -20.45 -7.99
CA ALA A 151 -21.03 -21.40 -7.56
C ALA A 151 -22.40 -20.85 -8.00
N ASN A 152 -22.88 -21.44 -9.09
CA ASN A 152 -24.16 -21.26 -9.75
C ASN A 152 -25.31 -21.58 -8.77
N TRP A 153 -26.03 -20.57 -8.25
CA TRP A 153 -27.08 -20.74 -7.24
C TRP A 153 -28.43 -21.26 -7.78
N ARG A 154 -28.47 -21.95 -8.92
CA ARG A 154 -29.75 -22.46 -9.44
C ARG A 154 -30.30 -23.61 -8.60
N THR A 155 -31.52 -23.35 -8.10
CA THR A 155 -32.64 -24.29 -7.87
C THR A 155 -32.52 -25.30 -6.74
N ALA A 156 -33.18 -25.00 -5.62
CA ALA A 156 -33.74 -26.02 -4.74
C ALA A 156 -35.25 -26.13 -5.01
N PRO A 157 -35.81 -27.32 -5.29
CA PRO A 157 -37.24 -27.54 -5.21
C PRO A 157 -37.61 -27.97 -3.79
N SER A 158 -38.45 -27.20 -3.10
CA SER A 158 -39.13 -27.66 -1.90
C SER A 158 -40.38 -28.45 -2.30
N ARG A 159 -40.44 -29.68 -1.83
CA ARG A 159 -41.63 -30.55 -1.82
C ARG A 159 -42.77 -29.97 -1.00
#